data_AF-A0A4R2MWE7-F1
#
_entry.id   AF-A0A4R2MWE7-F1
#
_cell.length_a   1.000
_cell.length_b   1.000
_cell.length_c   1.000
_cell.angle_alpha   90.00
_cell.angle_beta   90.00
_cell.angle_gamma   90.00
#
_symmetry.space_group_name_H-M   'P 1'
#
loop_
_entity.id
_entity.type
_entity.pdbx_description
1 polymer ?
#
loop_
_entity_poly.entity_id
_entity_poly.type
_entity_poly.pdbx_seq_one_letter_code
_entity_poly.pdbx_strand_id
1 'polypeptide(L)'
;MGGAVFEQGVKCCNFRFFFHVMASLAEMERDLIVERTRTELEVARQLGRKGGRKPKMTASKIDSARKLLASSMPPKDVAQNLGVSVATLYRWLPASGSDRA
;
A
#
# COMPACT_ATOMS: atom_id res chain seq x y z
N MET A 1 26.43 -4.58 -38.35
CA MET A 1 25.21 -3.84 -38.77
C MET A 1 24.37 -3.63 -37.52
N GLY A 2 24.51 -2.55 -36.75
CA GLY A 2 24.81 -1.18 -37.14
C GLY A 2 23.70 -0.31 -36.53
N GLY A 3 23.64 -0.30 -35.19
CA GLY A 3 22.65 0.45 -34.41
C GLY A 3 22.98 1.94 -34.42
N ALA A 4 22.51 2.65 -35.45
CA ALA A 4 22.78 4.08 -35.64
C ALA A 4 21.51 4.85 -36.03
N VAL A 5 20.39 4.65 -35.31
CA VAL A 5 19.14 5.40 -35.56
C VAL A 5 18.60 6.12 -34.32
N PHE A 6 19.33 6.17 -33.19
CA PHE A 6 18.82 6.78 -31.95
C PHE A 6 19.72 7.83 -31.29
N GLU A 7 20.56 8.55 -32.06
CA GLU A 7 21.42 9.60 -31.49
C GLU A 7 21.28 10.99 -32.14
N GLN A 8 20.49 11.17 -33.21
CA GLN A 8 20.41 12.45 -33.93
C GLN A 8 19.00 13.05 -33.87
N GLY A 9 18.69 13.73 -32.76
CA GLY A 9 17.43 14.48 -32.62
C GLY A 9 17.44 15.71 -31.70
N VAL A 10 18.45 15.91 -30.85
CA VAL A 10 18.36 16.87 -29.72
C VAL A 10 19.25 18.11 -29.86
N LYS A 11 20.02 18.25 -30.95
CA LYS A 11 21.00 19.35 -31.10
C LYS A 11 20.43 20.67 -31.67
N CYS A 12 19.18 20.71 -32.12
CA CYS A 12 18.53 21.95 -32.56
C CYS A 12 17.87 22.68 -31.37
N CYS A 13 18.28 23.92 -31.13
CA CYS A 13 17.84 24.76 -30.00
C CYS A 13 16.31 24.87 -29.86
N ASN A 14 15.59 24.83 -30.99
CA ASN A 14 14.13 24.90 -31.04
C ASN A 14 13.46 23.65 -30.43
N PHE A 15 14.00 22.46 -30.73
CA PHE A 15 13.43 21.20 -30.26
C PHE A 15 13.67 20.99 -28.75
N ARG A 16 14.79 21.50 -28.22
CA ARG A 16 15.08 21.51 -26.78
C ARG A 16 14.04 22.31 -25.99
N PHE A 17 13.61 23.47 -26.51
CA PHE A 17 12.58 24.28 -25.86
C PHE A 17 11.22 23.58 -25.87
N PHE A 18 10.83 23.00 -27.02
CA PHE A 18 9.58 22.25 -27.14
C PHE A 18 9.49 21.09 -26.13
N PHE A 19 10.56 20.32 -25.95
CA PHE A 19 10.59 19.27 -24.92
C PHE A 19 10.41 19.81 -23.51
N HIS A 20 10.97 20.96 -23.19
CA HIS A 20 10.82 21.55 -21.86
C HIS A 20 9.37 21.97 -21.60
N VAL A 21 8.73 22.63 -22.57
CA VAL A 21 7.31 23.00 -22.47
C VAL A 21 6.42 21.77 -22.32
N MET A 22 6.65 20.74 -23.13
CA MET A 22 5.88 19.49 -23.04
C MET A 22 6.14 18.74 -21.72
N ALA A 23 7.36 18.80 -21.19
CA ALA A 23 7.68 18.22 -19.88
C ALA A 23 6.93 18.94 -18.76
N SER A 24 6.93 20.28 -18.75
CA SER A 24 6.18 21.07 -17.77
C SER A 24 4.67 20.83 -17.86
N LEU A 25 4.14 20.69 -19.07
CA LEU A 25 2.71 20.39 -19.28
C LEU A 25 2.37 18.98 -18.76
N ALA A 26 3.22 17.99 -19.04
CA ALA A 26 3.04 16.63 -18.55
C ALA A 26 3.10 16.53 -17.02
N GLU A 27 3.90 17.38 -16.35
CA GLU A 27 3.92 17.48 -14.89
C GLU A 27 2.62 18.09 -14.35
N MET A 28 2.16 19.19 -14.95
CA MET A 28 0.89 19.83 -14.58
C MET A 28 -0.31 18.87 -14.71
N GLU A 29 -0.39 18.09 -15.79
CA GLU A 29 -1.47 17.12 -15.97
C GLU A 29 -1.45 16.02 -14.91
N ARG A 30 -0.26 15.53 -14.53
CA ARG A 30 -0.12 14.56 -13.43
C ARG A 30 -0.61 15.16 -12.12
N ASP A 31 -0.24 16.39 -11.82
CA ASP A 31 -0.65 17.06 -10.58
C ASP A 31 -2.18 17.22 -10.54
N LEU A 32 -2.82 17.61 -11.64
CA LEU A 32 -4.28 17.70 -11.72
C LEU A 32 -4.98 16.35 -11.48
N ILE A 33 -4.44 15.25 -12.01
CA ILE A 33 -4.98 13.89 -11.79
C ILE A 33 -4.82 13.48 -10.32
N VAL A 34 -3.67 13.79 -9.72
CA VAL A 34 -3.39 13.50 -8.31
C VAL A 34 -4.34 14.28 -7.40
N GLU A 35 -4.52 15.59 -7.63
CA GLU A 35 -5.44 16.42 -6.86
C GLU A 35 -6.88 15.95 -6.96
N ARG A 36 -7.35 15.56 -8.16
CA ARG A 36 -8.68 14.94 -8.30
C ARG A 36 -8.80 13.69 -7.45
N THR A 37 -7.82 12.78 -7.54
CA THR A 37 -7.87 11.52 -6.79
C THR A 37 -7.87 11.79 -5.28
N ARG A 38 -7.13 12.80 -4.81
CA ARG A 38 -7.09 13.20 -3.39
C ARG A 38 -8.46 13.69 -2.92
N THR A 39 -9.07 14.61 -3.67
CA THR A 39 -10.40 15.15 -3.32
C THR A 39 -11.47 14.05 -3.32
N GLU A 40 -11.45 13.15 -4.30
CA GLU A 40 -12.35 11.99 -4.33
C GLU A 40 -12.13 11.03 -3.16
N LEU A 41 -10.87 10.76 -2.78
CA LEU A 41 -10.54 9.93 -1.62
C LEU A 41 -10.99 10.57 -0.31
N GLU A 42 -10.90 11.89 -0.19
CA GLU A 42 -11.40 12.63 0.98
C GLU A 42 -12.92 12.51 1.11
N VAL A 43 -13.66 12.70 0.01
CA VAL A 43 -15.11 12.48 -0.03
C VAL A 43 -15.45 11.04 0.35
N ALA A 44 -14.74 10.04 -0.19
CA ALA A 44 -14.95 8.64 0.16
C ALA A 44 -14.67 8.35 1.64
N ARG A 45 -13.64 8.98 2.23
CA ARG A 45 -13.32 8.87 3.66
C ARG A 45 -14.41 9.50 4.54
N GLN A 46 -14.97 10.65 4.14
CA GLN A 46 -16.10 11.27 4.84
C GLN A 46 -17.33 10.36 4.84
N LEU A 47 -17.55 9.61 3.75
CA LEU A 47 -18.58 8.56 3.65
C LEU A 47 -18.24 7.28 4.42
N GLY A 48 -17.14 7.24 5.17
CA GLY A 48 -16.74 6.11 6.02
C GLY A 48 -16.00 4.98 5.29
N ARG A 49 -15.63 5.15 4.01
CA ARG A 49 -14.81 4.14 3.31
C ARG A 49 -13.37 4.18 3.83
N LYS A 50 -12.97 3.10 4.51
CA LYS A 50 -11.56 2.84 4.86
C LYS A 50 -10.87 2.13 3.71
N GLY A 51 -10.00 2.85 3.00
CA GLY A 51 -9.15 2.30 1.94
C GLY A 51 -8.05 1.36 2.47
N GLY A 52 -7.21 0.85 1.57
CA GLY A 52 -6.07 0.00 1.90
C GLY A 52 -6.37 -1.51 1.92
N ARG A 53 -5.37 -2.31 2.34
CA ARG A 53 -5.47 -3.77 2.37
C ARG A 53 -6.39 -4.22 3.51
N LYS A 54 -7.43 -5.00 3.20
CA LYS A 54 -8.29 -5.60 4.22
C LYS A 54 -7.47 -6.45 5.19
N PRO A 55 -7.66 -6.32 6.52
CA PRO A 55 -6.96 -7.14 7.49
C PRO A 55 -7.34 -8.62 7.30
N LYS A 56 -6.34 -9.51 7.32
CA LYS A 56 -6.56 -10.97 7.25
C LYS A 56 -7.24 -11.53 8.51
N MET A 57 -7.16 -10.77 9.61
CA MET A 57 -7.72 -11.12 10.90
C MET A 57 -9.09 -10.46 11.03
N THR A 58 -10.12 -11.29 11.18
CA THR A 58 -11.50 -10.88 11.47
C THR A 58 -11.75 -11.04 12.97
N ALA A 59 -12.74 -10.34 13.53
CA ALA A 59 -13.14 -10.50 14.95
C ALA A 59 -13.32 -11.98 15.34
N SER A 60 -14.02 -12.77 14.52
CA SER A 60 -14.20 -14.21 14.76
C SER A 60 -12.89 -14.99 14.84
N LYS A 61 -11.87 -14.62 14.05
CA LYS A 61 -10.54 -15.26 14.11
C LYS A 61 -9.80 -14.88 15.39
N ILE A 62 -10.01 -13.67 15.90
CA ILE A 62 -9.42 -13.21 17.18
C ILE A 62 -10.03 -14.01 18.33
N ASP A 63 -11.35 -14.20 18.32
CA ASP A 63 -12.05 -14.98 19.34
C ASP A 63 -11.61 -16.45 19.30
N SER A 64 -11.50 -17.04 18.11
CA SER A 64 -10.96 -18.40 17.95
C SER A 64 -9.51 -18.51 18.42
N ALA A 65 -8.66 -17.53 18.09
CA ALA A 65 -7.28 -17.50 18.55
C ALA A 65 -7.19 -17.43 20.08
N ARG A 66 -8.00 -16.59 20.74
CA ARG A 66 -8.06 -16.50 22.21
C ARG A 66 -8.46 -17.83 22.85
N LYS A 67 -9.47 -18.50 22.29
CA LYS A 67 -9.92 -19.82 22.77
C LYS A 67 -8.82 -20.88 22.64
N LEU A 68 -8.15 -20.93 21.49
CA LEU A 68 -7.07 -21.89 21.24
C LEU A 68 -5.85 -21.66 22.13
N LEU A 69 -5.51 -20.39 22.40
CA LEU A 69 -4.45 -20.04 23.35
C LEU A 69 -4.83 -20.38 24.80
N ALA A 70 -6.11 -20.23 25.19
CA ALA A 70 -6.60 -20.64 26.50
C ALA A 70 -6.58 -22.18 26.68
N SER A 71 -6.70 -22.94 25.58
CA SER A 71 -6.52 -24.39 25.56
C SER A 71 -5.05 -24.85 25.56
N SER A 72 -4.09 -23.95 25.85
CA SER A 72 -2.64 -24.22 25.93
C SER A 72 -1.99 -24.77 24.66
N MET A 73 -2.56 -24.49 23.47
CA MET A 73 -1.94 -24.85 22.19
C MET A 73 -0.76 -23.91 21.87
N PRO A 74 0.36 -24.42 21.32
CA PRO A 74 1.49 -23.56 20.95
C PRO A 74 1.08 -22.51 19.90
N PRO A 75 1.55 -21.25 20.02
CA PRO A 75 1.17 -20.16 19.11
C PRO A 75 1.45 -20.43 17.63
N LYS A 76 2.45 -21.27 17.34
CA LYS A 76 2.81 -21.68 15.98
C LYS A 76 1.71 -22.50 15.32
N ASP A 77 1.07 -23.38 16.06
CA ASP A 77 0.01 -24.25 15.53
C ASP A 77 -1.31 -23.50 15.42
N VAL A 78 -1.58 -22.59 16.36
CA VAL A 78 -2.71 -21.66 16.28
C VAL A 78 -2.62 -20.79 15.01
N ALA A 79 -1.42 -20.28 14.70
CA ALA A 79 -1.18 -19.49 13.50
C ALA A 79 -1.40 -20.30 12.20
N GLN A 80 -0.92 -21.54 12.15
CA GLN A 80 -1.15 -22.45 11.03
C GLN A 80 -2.64 -22.76 10.84
N ASN A 81 -3.35 -23.09 11.91
CA ASN A 81 -4.80 -23.37 11.88
C ASN A 81 -5.62 -22.19 11.37
N LEU A 82 -5.20 -20.96 11.68
CA LEU A 82 -5.88 -19.74 11.25
C LEU A 82 -5.40 -19.21 9.88
N GLY A 83 -4.40 -19.85 9.27
CA GLY A 83 -3.81 -19.44 7.99
C GLY A 83 -3.13 -18.07 8.03
N VAL A 84 -2.59 -17.68 9.20
CA VAL A 84 -1.92 -16.40 9.42
C VAL A 84 -0.48 -16.63 9.86
N SER A 85 0.40 -15.65 9.62
CA SER A 85 1.78 -15.74 10.14
C SER A 85 1.80 -15.56 11.66
N VAL A 86 2.79 -16.16 12.33
CA VAL A 86 3.01 -15.98 13.77
C VAL A 86 3.17 -14.50 14.14
N ALA A 87 3.87 -13.73 13.30
CA ALA A 87 3.99 -12.27 13.46
C ALA A 87 2.62 -11.55 13.36
N THR A 88 1.69 -12.05 12.53
CA THR A 88 0.34 -11.50 12.48
C THR A 88 -0.42 -11.85 13.76
N LEU A 89 -0.31 -13.08 14.27
CA LEU A 89 -0.96 -13.47 15.52
C LEU A 89 -0.53 -12.54 16.68
N TYR A 90 0.77 -12.33 16.88
CA TYR A 90 1.30 -11.45 17.93
C TYR A 90 0.95 -9.97 17.76
N ARG A 91 0.80 -9.49 16.51
CA ARG A 91 0.37 -8.11 16.26
C ARG A 91 -1.03 -7.81 16.78
N TRP A 92 -1.91 -8.83 16.79
CA TRP A 92 -3.29 -8.69 17.28
C TRP A 92 -3.47 -9.16 18.73
N LEU A 93 -2.64 -10.09 19.19
CA LEU A 93 -2.67 -10.66 20.54
C LEU A 93 -1.24 -10.60 21.13
N PRO A 94 -0.84 -9.46 21.71
CA PRO A 94 0.45 -9.38 22.39
C PRO A 94 0.46 -10.31 23.60
N ALA A 95 1.54 -11.08 23.77
CA ALA A 95 1.79 -11.78 25.03
C ALA A 95 1.97 -10.70 26.10
N SER A 96 1.09 -10.68 27.10
CA SER A 96 1.06 -9.72 28.20
C SER A 96 2.48 -9.39 28.69
N GLY A 97 2.91 -8.14 28.46
CA GLY A 97 4.26 -7.68 28.77
C GLY A 97 4.74 -6.45 27.99
N SER A 98 3.97 -5.93 27.03
CA SER A 98 4.28 -4.64 26.42
C SER A 98 3.01 -3.82 26.17
N ASP A 99 2.40 -3.35 27.26
CA ASP A 99 1.58 -2.14 27.19
C ASP A 99 2.48 -1.00 26.67
N ARG A 100 2.28 -0.62 25.41
CA ARG A 100 2.67 0.71 24.94
C ARG A 100 1.40 1.39 24.44
N ALA A 101 1.07 2.45 25.18
CA ALA A 101 0.15 3.51 24.82
C ALA A 101 0.45 4.10 23.43
#